data_AF-A0A0N0DQP5-F1
#
_entry.id   AF-A0A0N0DQP5-F1
#
_cell.length_a   1.000
_cell.length_b   1.000
_cell.length_c   1.000
_cell.angle_alpha   90.00
_cell.angle_beta   90.00
_cell.angle_gamma   90.00
#
_symmetry.space_group_name_H-M   'P 1'
#
loop_
_entity.id
_entity.type
_entity.pdbx_description
1 polymer ?
#
loop_
_entity_poly.entity_id
_entity_poly.type
_entity_poly.pdbx_seq_one_letter_code
_entity_poly.pdbx_strand_id
1 'polypeptide(L)'
;MSYCKIAALYPQAPRGEKRIIFALDPLGEEVEQQQFMLQLIPARVMKVSKTDAGNVLVLQGKIEQHTVEGGDVPYFHVELAREYASTRRDVADDDDGVKVRQLVPMTQPPMFPYSSVYPVVVYLPEDVELHYSVWYGEEPMQAGSE
;
A
#
# COMPACT_ATOMS: atom_id res chain seq x y z
N MET A 1 -14.42 24.10 9.47
CA MET A 1 -13.44 23.03 9.20
C MET A 1 -14.17 21.91 8.47
N SER A 2 -14.14 21.93 7.13
CA SER A 2 -14.77 20.87 6.33
C SER A 2 -13.76 19.78 6.11
N TYR A 3 -13.92 18.66 6.82
CA TYR A 3 -13.04 17.50 6.65
C TYR A 3 -13.60 16.53 5.60
N CYS A 4 -12.68 15.91 4.87
CA CYS A 4 -12.83 14.93 3.78
C CYS A 4 -13.98 15.21 2.78
N LYS A 5 -13.67 15.88 1.66
CA LYS A 5 -14.65 16.11 0.59
C LYS A 5 -14.83 14.87 -0.28
N ILE A 6 -15.87 14.06 0.00
CA ILE A 6 -16.33 13.00 -0.90
C ILE A 6 -17.21 13.63 -2.01
N ALA A 7 -16.64 14.51 -2.82
CA ALA A 7 -17.38 15.24 -3.88
C ALA A 7 -16.84 14.94 -5.29
N ALA A 8 -15.70 14.27 -5.42
CA ALA A 8 -15.09 13.97 -6.70
C ALA A 8 -15.76 12.76 -7.38
N LEU A 9 -15.95 12.86 -8.71
CA LEU A 9 -16.44 11.77 -9.55
C LEU A 9 -15.31 10.78 -9.85
N TYR A 10 -14.95 9.97 -8.85
CA TYR A 10 -13.97 8.91 -9.06
C TYR A 10 -14.48 7.87 -10.07
N PRO A 11 -13.61 7.34 -10.95
CA PRO A 11 -14.01 6.33 -11.93
C PRO A 11 -14.60 5.09 -11.25
N GLN A 12 -15.39 4.32 -12.00
CA GLN A 12 -15.81 3.00 -11.53
C GLN A 12 -14.64 2.03 -11.62
N ALA A 13 -14.59 1.05 -10.71
CA ALA A 13 -13.56 0.03 -10.77
C ALA A 13 -13.70 -0.78 -12.07
N PRO A 14 -12.61 -0.99 -12.83
CA PRO A 14 -12.61 -1.91 -13.95
C PRO A 14 -13.00 -3.33 -13.54
N ARG A 15 -13.39 -4.16 -14.50
CA ARG A 15 -13.73 -5.57 -14.24
C ARG A 15 -12.51 -6.32 -13.69
N GLY A 16 -12.69 -7.03 -12.57
CA GLY A 16 -11.63 -7.79 -11.90
C GLY A 16 -10.85 -6.99 -10.86
N GLU A 17 -11.23 -5.73 -10.64
CA GLU A 17 -10.70 -4.87 -9.61
C GLU A 17 -11.80 -4.42 -8.65
N LYS A 18 -11.38 -4.03 -7.46
CA LYS A 18 -12.23 -3.39 -6.46
C LYS A 18 -11.68 -2.02 -6.09
N ARG A 19 -12.58 -1.15 -5.65
CA ARG A 19 -12.27 0.19 -5.15
C ARG A 19 -12.40 0.23 -3.64
N ILE A 20 -11.33 0.65 -2.96
CA ILE A 20 -11.32 0.93 -1.52
C ILE A 20 -11.24 2.44 -1.33
N ILE A 21 -12.03 2.95 -0.38
CA ILE A 21 -12.09 4.38 -0.03
C ILE A 21 -11.97 4.49 1.48
N PHE A 22 -11.05 5.30 1.97
CA PHE A 22 -10.95 5.64 3.38
C PHE A 22 -10.52 7.09 3.57
N ALA A 23 -10.90 7.68 4.70
CA ALA A 23 -10.50 9.04 5.08
C ALA A 23 -9.33 8.98 6.05
N LEU A 24 -8.50 10.00 6.01
CA LEU A 24 -7.42 10.23 6.96
C LEU A 24 -7.86 11.26 8.00
N ASP A 25 -7.35 11.13 9.22
CA ASP A 25 -7.64 12.07 10.30
C ASP A 25 -6.96 13.43 10.02
N PRO A 26 -7.66 14.55 10.23
CA PRO A 26 -7.07 15.85 9.97
C PRO A 26 -6.07 16.25 11.05
N LEU A 27 -4.86 16.61 10.61
CA LEU A 27 -3.77 17.08 11.49
C LEU A 27 -3.39 18.54 11.22
N GLY A 28 -3.85 19.10 10.10
CA GLY A 28 -3.55 20.45 9.64
C GLY A 28 -2.57 20.42 8.48
N GLU A 29 -2.87 21.18 7.42
CA GLU A 29 -2.20 21.06 6.11
C GLU A 29 -0.67 21.17 6.20
N GLU A 30 -0.15 22.11 6.99
CA GLU A 30 1.30 22.31 7.13
C GLU A 30 1.99 21.11 7.83
N VAL A 31 1.38 20.59 8.90
CA VAL A 31 1.88 19.43 9.64
C VAL A 31 1.82 18.18 8.76
N GLU A 32 0.71 17.97 8.05
CA GLU A 32 0.53 16.85 7.14
C GLU A 32 1.60 16.83 6.04
N GLN A 33 1.87 17.97 5.41
CA GLN A 33 2.83 18.09 4.31
C GLN A 33 4.31 17.92 4.75
N GLN A 34 4.65 18.32 5.97
CA GLN A 34 6.04 18.36 6.42
C GLN A 34 6.45 17.13 7.23
N GLN A 35 5.51 16.51 7.96
CA GLN A 35 5.82 15.53 9.00
C GLN A 35 5.17 14.18 8.78
N PHE A 36 4.20 14.05 7.87
CA PHE A 36 3.44 12.81 7.71
C PHE A 36 3.50 12.25 6.29
N MET A 37 3.65 10.93 6.21
CA MET A 37 3.59 10.18 4.95
C MET A 37 2.62 9.00 5.09
N LEU A 38 1.94 8.67 3.99
CA LEU A 38 1.07 7.51 3.87
C LEU A 38 1.78 6.42 3.06
N GLN A 39 1.92 5.23 3.65
CA GLN A 39 2.37 4.05 2.91
C GLN A 39 1.18 3.13 2.63
N LEU A 40 0.95 2.85 1.35
CA LEU A 40 -0.04 1.87 0.91
C LEU A 40 0.66 0.51 0.76
N ILE A 41 0.16 -0.53 1.44
CA ILE A 41 0.77 -1.86 1.52
C ILE A 41 -0.21 -2.90 0.96
N PRO A 42 -0.26 -3.09 -0.37
CA PRO A 42 -1.01 -4.18 -0.97
C PRO A 42 -0.41 -5.53 -0.57
N ALA A 43 -1.27 -6.50 -0.26
CA ALA A 43 -0.86 -7.85 0.10
C ALA A 43 -1.84 -8.89 -0.42
N ARG A 44 -1.39 -10.13 -0.60
CA ARG A 44 -2.23 -11.22 -1.10
C ARG A 44 -2.06 -12.46 -0.25
N VAL A 45 -3.16 -13.13 0.07
CA VAL A 45 -3.12 -14.43 0.74
C VAL A 45 -2.70 -15.51 -0.26
N MET A 46 -1.49 -16.04 -0.08
CA MET A 46 -0.88 -17.07 -0.92
C MET A 46 -0.91 -18.44 -0.23
N LYS A 47 -1.05 -19.50 -1.03
CA LYS A 47 -0.84 -20.89 -0.57
C LYS A 47 0.59 -21.29 -0.85
N VAL A 48 1.41 -21.37 0.20
CA VAL A 48 2.85 -21.62 0.11
C VAL A 48 3.23 -22.90 0.86
N SER A 49 4.36 -23.51 0.52
CA SER A 49 4.85 -24.67 1.30
C SER A 49 5.22 -24.23 2.72
N LYS A 50 5.18 -25.17 3.66
CA LYS A 50 5.57 -24.93 5.04
C LYS A 50 7.02 -24.44 5.16
N THR A 51 7.91 -24.96 4.32
CA THR A 51 9.31 -24.52 4.23
C THR A 51 9.43 -23.08 3.73
N ASP A 52 8.70 -22.73 2.67
CA ASP A 52 8.70 -21.35 2.15
C ASP A 52 8.09 -20.35 3.14
N ALA A 53 7.14 -20.79 3.96
CA ALA A 53 6.54 -19.92 4.98
C ALA A 53 7.55 -19.44 6.04
N GLY A 54 8.69 -20.13 6.21
CA GLY A 54 9.81 -19.69 7.06
C GLY A 54 10.70 -18.61 6.42
N ASN A 55 10.51 -18.32 5.13
CA ASN A 55 11.26 -17.32 4.40
C ASN A 55 10.53 -15.97 4.35
N VAL A 56 11.27 -14.91 3.99
CA VAL A 56 10.63 -13.64 3.63
C VAL A 56 10.10 -13.77 2.22
N LEU A 57 8.78 -13.71 2.10
CA LEU A 57 8.05 -13.72 0.84
C LEU A 57 7.64 -12.30 0.49
N VAL A 58 7.82 -11.91 -0.76
CA VAL A 58 7.39 -10.60 -1.28
C VAL A 58 6.80 -10.72 -2.67
N LEU A 59 5.85 -9.85 -3.00
CA LEU A 59 5.26 -9.75 -4.34
C LEU A 59 5.82 -8.53 -5.06
N GLN A 60 6.16 -8.68 -6.33
CA GLN A 60 6.46 -7.53 -7.18
C GLN A 60 5.17 -6.77 -7.50
N GLY A 61 5.24 -5.46 -7.65
CA GLY A 61 4.07 -4.64 -7.94
C GLY A 61 4.42 -3.20 -8.21
N LYS A 62 3.40 -2.40 -8.50
CA LYS A 62 3.50 -0.96 -8.63
C LYS A 62 2.23 -0.29 -8.11
N ILE A 63 2.38 0.92 -7.61
CA ILE A 63 1.29 1.79 -7.22
C ILE A 63 1.45 3.08 -7.99
N GLU A 64 0.51 3.37 -8.88
CA GLU A 64 0.50 4.58 -9.69
C GLU A 64 -0.50 5.58 -9.12
N GLN A 65 -0.06 6.82 -8.92
CA GLN A 65 -0.94 7.92 -8.55
C GLN A 65 -1.46 8.58 -9.82
N HIS A 66 -2.78 8.70 -9.91
CA HIS A 66 -3.51 9.35 -10.99
C HIS A 66 -4.34 10.51 -10.42
N THR A 67 -4.80 11.41 -11.29
CA THR A 67 -5.72 12.49 -10.93
C THR A 67 -7.05 12.33 -11.66
N VAL A 68 -8.15 12.66 -11.00
CA VAL A 68 -9.48 12.64 -11.62
C VAL A 68 -9.52 13.66 -12.77
N GLU A 69 -10.09 13.28 -13.92
CA GLU A 69 -10.21 14.17 -15.08
C GLU A 69 -10.89 15.49 -14.70
N GLY A 70 -10.25 16.61 -15.03
CA GLY A 70 -10.77 17.95 -14.74
C GLY A 70 -10.58 18.44 -13.30
N GLY A 71 -9.76 17.77 -12.47
CA GLY A 71 -9.39 18.25 -11.14
C GLY A 71 -8.03 17.74 -10.65
N ASP A 72 -7.66 18.17 -9.44
CA ASP A 72 -6.38 17.84 -8.78
C ASP A 72 -6.54 16.81 -7.65
N VAL A 73 -7.58 15.97 -7.72
CA VAL A 73 -7.90 14.99 -6.68
C VAL A 73 -7.21 13.65 -6.99
N PRO A 74 -6.29 13.17 -6.13
CA PRO A 74 -5.54 11.96 -6.41
C PRO A 74 -6.37 10.69 -6.18
N TYR A 75 -6.06 9.65 -6.94
CA TYR A 75 -6.42 8.26 -6.66
C TYR A 75 -5.26 7.34 -7.06
N PHE A 76 -5.26 6.12 -6.54
CA PHE A 76 -4.16 5.18 -6.70
C PHE A 76 -4.62 3.92 -7.42
N HIS A 77 -3.81 3.43 -8.36
CA HIS A 77 -4.02 2.14 -9.00
C HIS A 77 -2.88 1.20 -8.65
N VAL A 78 -3.24 0.01 -8.15
CA VAL A 78 -2.31 -1.01 -7.69
C VAL A 78 -2.29 -2.15 -8.70
N GLU A 79 -1.09 -2.47 -9.17
CA GLU A 79 -0.80 -3.75 -9.82
C GLU A 79 0.07 -4.59 -8.90
N LEU A 80 -0.32 -5.84 -8.69
CA LEU A 80 0.40 -6.79 -7.82
C LEU A 80 0.55 -8.13 -8.53
N ALA A 81 1.78 -8.62 -8.60
CA ALA A 81 2.10 -9.91 -9.20
C ALA A 81 1.39 -11.06 -8.47
N ARG A 82 1.21 -12.17 -9.20
CA ARG A 82 0.68 -13.42 -8.65
C ARG A 82 1.76 -14.35 -8.12
N GLU A 83 2.98 -14.21 -8.61
CA GLU A 83 4.15 -14.99 -8.18
C GLU A 83 4.93 -14.21 -7.13
N TYR A 84 5.46 -14.92 -6.13
CA TYR A 84 6.27 -14.35 -5.06
C TYR A 84 7.76 -14.60 -5.28
N ALA A 85 8.58 -13.68 -4.82
CA ALA A 85 10.00 -13.92 -4.57
C ALA A 85 10.19 -14.34 -3.10
N SER A 86 11.17 -15.20 -2.86
CA SER A 86 11.47 -15.76 -1.53
C SER A 86 12.97 -15.64 -1.25
N THR A 87 13.33 -15.27 -0.02
CA THR A 87 14.70 -15.45 0.47
C THR A 87 14.99 -16.94 0.66
N ARG A 88 16.25 -17.38 0.56
CA ARG A 88 16.64 -18.76 0.91
C ARG A 88 17.31 -18.78 2.27
N ARG A 89 16.54 -18.93 3.35
CA ARG A 89 17.09 -19.19 4.69
C ARG A 89 17.22 -20.69 4.89
N ASP A 90 18.14 -21.09 5.77
CA ASP A 90 18.32 -22.47 6.22
C ASP A 90 17.16 -22.83 7.16
N VAL A 91 15.98 -23.04 6.58
CA VAL A 91 14.77 -23.50 7.27
C VAL A 91 14.83 -25.02 7.26
N ALA A 92 14.68 -25.65 8.42
CA ALA A 92 14.77 -27.11 8.56
C ALA A 92 13.96 -27.85 7.49
N ASP A 93 14.60 -28.86 6.89
CA ASP A 93 14.20 -29.58 5.67
C ASP A 93 13.05 -30.59 5.89
N ASP A 94 12.05 -30.23 6.69
CA ASP A 94 10.88 -31.07 6.96
C ASP A 94 9.69 -30.59 6.13
N ASP A 95 9.82 -30.69 4.80
CA ASP A 95 8.72 -30.45 3.84
C ASP A 95 7.84 -31.69 3.75
N ASP A 96 6.81 -31.73 4.59
CA ASP A 96 5.73 -32.72 4.60
C ASP A 96 4.73 -32.52 3.44
N GLY A 97 5.00 -31.59 2.51
CA GLY A 97 4.12 -31.21 1.40
C GLY A 97 2.90 -30.39 1.85
N VAL A 98 2.83 -30.02 3.13
CA VAL A 98 1.72 -29.25 3.69
C VAL A 98 1.80 -27.81 3.19
N LYS A 99 0.69 -27.32 2.64
CA LYS A 99 0.54 -25.92 2.24
C LYS A 99 -0.16 -25.12 3.32
N VAL A 100 0.37 -23.93 3.61
CA VAL A 100 -0.21 -22.97 4.54
C VAL A 100 -0.67 -21.72 3.81
N ARG A 101 -1.62 -20.99 4.41
CA ARG A 101 -2.06 -19.68 3.89
C ARG A 101 -1.26 -18.59 4.59
N GLN A 102 -0.58 -17.76 3.82
CA GLN A 102 0.21 -16.64 4.34
C GLN A 102 -0.12 -15.36 3.58
N LEU A 103 -0.22 -14.25 4.31
CA LEU A 103 -0.36 -12.93 3.71
C LEU A 103 1.02 -12.46 3.23
N VAL A 104 1.19 -12.30 1.92
CA VAL A 104 2.45 -11.87 1.29
C VAL A 104 2.30 -10.42 0.82
N PRO A 105 3.10 -9.47 1.34
CA PRO A 105 3.00 -8.07 0.96
C PRO A 105 3.77 -7.75 -0.33
N MET A 106 3.46 -6.61 -0.93
CA MET A 106 4.26 -5.98 -1.97
C MET A 106 5.69 -5.71 -1.47
N THR A 107 6.67 -5.91 -2.33
CA THR A 107 8.06 -5.51 -2.08
C THR A 107 8.19 -4.00 -2.15
N GLN A 108 8.83 -3.39 -1.14
CA GLN A 108 9.14 -1.96 -1.09
C GLN A 108 7.96 -1.05 -1.51
N PRO A 109 6.81 -1.13 -0.82
CA PRO A 109 5.66 -0.31 -1.16
C PRO A 109 6.01 1.19 -1.03
N PRO A 110 5.68 2.01 -2.04
CA PRO A 110 6.00 3.43 -2.04
C PRO A 110 5.24 4.18 -0.94
N MET A 111 5.81 5.31 -0.53
CA MET A 111 5.16 6.27 0.37
C MET A 111 4.68 7.48 -0.43
N PHE A 112 3.54 8.02 -0.02
CA PHE A 112 2.89 9.18 -0.61
C PHE A 112 2.73 10.27 0.46
N PRO A 113 2.61 11.55 0.08
CA PRO A 113 2.29 12.61 1.03
C PRO A 113 0.98 12.32 1.76
N TYR A 114 0.94 12.56 3.07
CA TYR A 114 -0.30 12.49 3.83
C TYR A 114 -1.19 13.70 3.51
N SER A 115 -2.48 13.47 3.26
CA SER A 115 -3.44 14.56 3.09
C SER A 115 -4.84 14.14 3.54
N SER A 116 -5.40 14.85 4.52
CA SER A 116 -6.77 14.66 5.00
C SER A 116 -7.83 15.42 4.20
N VAL A 117 -7.41 16.19 3.19
CA VAL A 117 -8.29 17.05 2.37
C VAL A 117 -9.28 16.22 1.55
N TYR A 118 -8.80 15.11 0.98
CA TYR A 118 -9.56 14.18 0.14
C TYR A 118 -9.49 12.77 0.71
N PRO A 119 -10.48 11.91 0.44
CA PRO A 119 -10.36 10.51 0.78
C PRO A 119 -9.26 9.86 -0.07
N VAL A 120 -8.57 8.88 0.52
CA VAL A 120 -7.66 8.00 -0.21
C VAL A 120 -8.51 7.00 -0.97
N VAL A 121 -8.40 7.01 -2.30
CA VAL A 121 -9.11 6.10 -3.19
C VAL A 121 -8.11 5.19 -3.88
N VAL A 122 -8.26 3.88 -3.71
CA VAL A 122 -7.33 2.88 -4.25
C VAL A 122 -8.10 1.82 -5.05
N TYR A 123 -7.65 1.57 -6.28
CA TYR A 123 -8.08 0.47 -7.13
C TYR A 123 -7.05 -0.64 -7.08
N LEU A 124 -7.49 -1.87 -6.86
CA LEU A 124 -6.62 -3.04 -6.76
C LEU A 124 -7.38 -4.30 -7.20
N PRO A 125 -6.68 -5.39 -7.59
CA PRO A 125 -7.32 -6.66 -7.92
C PRO A 125 -8.23 -7.16 -6.79
N GLU A 126 -9.32 -7.86 -7.14
CA GLU A 126 -10.33 -8.33 -6.16
C GLU A 126 -9.74 -9.19 -5.03
N ASP A 127 -8.72 -9.99 -5.34
CA ASP A 127 -8.06 -10.93 -4.44
C ASP A 127 -6.91 -10.32 -3.60
N VAL A 128 -6.66 -9.02 -3.74
CA VAL A 128 -5.62 -8.29 -3.00
C VAL A 128 -6.25 -7.58 -1.81
N GLU A 129 -5.59 -7.62 -0.66
CA GLU A 129 -5.93 -6.86 0.55
C GLU A 129 -5.08 -5.59 0.59
N LEU A 130 -5.65 -4.48 1.05
CA LEU A 130 -4.93 -3.23 1.22
C LEU A 130 -4.73 -2.95 2.71
N HIS A 131 -3.49 -2.92 3.14
CA HIS A 131 -3.08 -2.40 4.42
C HIS A 131 -2.46 -1.01 4.20
N TYR A 132 -2.36 -0.21 5.26
CA TYR A 132 -1.63 1.05 5.19
C TYR A 132 -0.92 1.33 6.50
N SER A 133 0.09 2.19 6.43
CA SER A 133 0.77 2.74 7.61
C SER A 133 0.92 4.24 7.43
N VAL A 134 0.79 4.96 8.54
CA VAL A 134 1.06 6.39 8.62
C VAL A 134 2.43 6.54 9.28
N TRP A 135 3.33 7.20 8.58
CA TRP A 135 4.68 7.48 9.04
C TRP A 135 4.74 8.91 9.53
N TYR A 136 5.40 9.12 10.66
CA TYR A 136 5.65 10.43 11.25
C TYR A 136 7.16 10.69 11.30
N GLY A 137 7.55 11.89 10.91
CA GLY A 137 8.90 12.42 11.08
C GLY A 137 8.86 13.73 11.87
N GLU A 138 9.94 14.02 12.59
CA GLU A 138 10.13 15.32 13.23
C GLU A 138 10.43 16.42 12.18
N GLU A 139 10.68 17.64 12.64
CA GLU A 139 11.03 18.76 11.76
C GLU A 139 12.24 18.42 10.86
N PRO A 140 12.27 18.95 9.62
CA PRO A 140 13.39 18.73 8.71
C PRO A 140 14.73 19.08 9.34
N MET A 141 15.63 18.09 9.35
CA MET A 141 16.98 18.26 9.88
C MET A 141 17.96 18.62 8.77
N GLN A 142 18.90 19.52 9.06
CA GLN A 142 19.99 19.82 8.14
C GLN A 142 21.02 18.69 8.14
N ALA A 143 21.45 18.27 6.95
CA ALA A 143 22.53 17.29 6.80
C ALA A 143 23.88 17.87 7.29
N GLY A 144 24.72 17.02 7.88
CA GLY A 144 26.10 17.38 8.21
C GLY A 144 26.95 17.59 6.96
N SER A 145 27.88 18.54 7.01
CA SER A 145 28.97 18.68 6.02
C SER A 145 30.19 17.86 6.44
N GLU A 146 31.01 17.45 5.47
CA GLU A 146 32.32 16.82 5.69
C GLU A 146 33.28 17.68 6.51
#